data_AF-A0A517LPT8-F1
#
_entry.id   AF-A0A517LPT8-F1
#
_cell.length_a   1.000
_cell.length_b   1.000
_cell.length_c   1.000
_cell.angle_alpha   90.00
_cell.angle_beta   90.00
_cell.angle_gamma   90.00
#
_symmetry.space_group_name_H-M   'P 1'
#
loop_
_entity.id
_entity.type
_entity.pdbx_description
1 polymer ?
#
loop_
_entity_poly.entity_id
_entity_poly.type
_entity_poly.pdbx_seq_one_letter_code
_entity_poly.pdbx_strand_id
1 'polypeptide(L)'
;MAPITRSQTASRRSYFPILTLPRELRETIWSLTASYHTIQKEFDQDDYDSYRVPRSEPRLCTPAILLVNHQIYAEAKACLVRQGVSMTGLSRLQLFLKEFQIRESLWRVITPATLRNISRFSVDLPGCGDCQSRRNKNAGYPSSNLRCGHKSWFFLILALCRNSENVPAQIMISNGAMKYTLRREHLTRLEHRAFAIMMDHIETAYQNHAGLRLYNYSALVEALLLEIQRIEEEENTELEGKEDAKY
;
A
#
# COMPACT_ATOMS: atom_id res chain seq x y z
N MET A 1 12.75 -34.38 15.21
CA MET A 1 11.90 -34.61 14.03
C MET A 1 12.44 -35.82 13.27
N ALA A 2 11.65 -36.88 13.09
CA ALA A 2 12.08 -38.05 12.34
C ALA A 2 12.04 -37.77 10.82
N PRO A 3 13.01 -38.26 10.03
CA PRO A 3 13.03 -38.05 8.59
C PRO A 3 11.88 -38.80 7.91
N ILE A 4 11.12 -38.09 7.08
CA ILE A 4 10.02 -38.66 6.28
C ILE A 4 10.64 -39.55 5.20
N THR A 5 10.24 -40.82 5.14
CA THR A 5 10.71 -41.78 4.14
C THR A 5 10.17 -41.44 2.75
N ARG A 6 10.96 -41.71 1.68
CA ARG A 6 10.59 -41.44 0.28
C ARG A 6 9.25 -42.08 -0.15
N SER A 7 8.81 -43.15 0.50
CA SER A 7 7.53 -43.80 0.24
C SER A 7 6.33 -42.98 0.75
N GLN A 8 6.47 -42.30 1.88
CA GLN A 8 5.42 -41.44 2.45
C GLN A 8 5.23 -40.15 1.62
N THR A 9 6.30 -39.62 1.02
CA THR A 9 6.20 -38.49 0.09
C THR A 9 5.55 -38.87 -1.24
N ALA A 10 5.74 -40.10 -1.73
CA ALA A 10 5.08 -40.59 -2.94
C ALA A 10 3.55 -40.74 -2.76
N SER A 11 3.12 -41.32 -1.63
CA SER A 11 1.69 -41.43 -1.29
C SER A 11 1.01 -40.06 -1.14
N ARG A 12 1.68 -39.06 -0.56
CA ARG A 12 1.12 -37.71 -0.44
C ARG A 12 0.91 -36.98 -1.76
N ARG A 13 1.72 -37.28 -2.79
CA ARG A 13 1.60 -36.66 -4.11
C ARG A 13 0.37 -37.14 -4.89
N SER A 14 -0.15 -38.33 -4.61
CA SER A 14 -1.35 -38.83 -5.31
C SER A 14 -2.62 -38.05 -4.93
N TYR A 15 -2.68 -37.47 -3.73
CA TYR A 15 -3.83 -36.69 -3.26
C TYR A 15 -3.90 -35.28 -3.86
N PHE A 16 -2.78 -34.74 -4.33
CA PHE A 16 -2.70 -33.39 -4.90
C PHE A 16 -2.02 -33.47 -6.27
N PRO A 17 -2.78 -33.67 -7.36
CA PRO A 17 -2.25 -33.75 -8.72
C PRO A 17 -1.36 -32.55 -9.10
N ILE A 18 -1.61 -31.37 -8.52
CA ILE A 18 -0.79 -30.20 -8.75
C ILE A 18 0.68 -30.40 -8.32
N LEU A 19 0.95 -31.23 -7.31
CA LEU A 19 2.31 -31.52 -6.83
C LEU A 19 3.07 -32.50 -7.74
N THR A 20 2.42 -33.13 -8.70
CA THR A 20 3.10 -33.96 -9.71
C THR A 20 3.62 -33.14 -10.90
N LEU A 21 3.14 -31.90 -11.07
CA LEU A 21 3.61 -31.01 -12.13
C LEU A 21 5.07 -30.57 -11.88
N PRO A 22 5.85 -30.27 -12.94
CA PRO A 22 7.14 -29.58 -12.82
C PRO A 22 7.04 -28.27 -12.04
N ARG A 23 8.13 -27.88 -11.38
CA ARG A 23 8.17 -26.73 -10.48
C ARG A 23 7.79 -25.43 -11.20
N GLU A 24 8.23 -25.26 -12.43
CA GLU A 24 8.03 -24.08 -13.27
C GLU A 24 6.53 -23.86 -13.56
N LEU A 25 5.80 -24.94 -13.83
CA LEU A 25 4.35 -24.88 -14.03
C LEU A 25 3.63 -24.56 -12.72
N ARG A 26 4.06 -25.14 -11.59
CA ARG A 26 3.49 -24.81 -10.28
C ARG A 26 3.71 -23.34 -9.93
N GLU A 27 4.92 -22.81 -10.14
CA GLU A 27 5.21 -21.39 -9.89
C GLU A 27 4.33 -20.47 -10.76
N THR A 28 4.03 -20.87 -12.00
CA THR A 28 3.09 -20.15 -12.89
C THR A 28 1.65 -20.23 -12.38
N ILE A 29 1.21 -21.38 -11.87
CA ILE A 29 -0.12 -21.50 -11.27
C ILE A 29 -0.20 -20.63 -10.00
N TRP A 30 0.83 -20.66 -9.15
CA TRP A 30 0.91 -19.84 -7.94
C TRP A 30 0.88 -18.36 -8.28
N SER A 31 1.58 -17.93 -9.33
CA SER A 31 1.60 -16.51 -9.71
C SER A 31 0.23 -15.99 -10.16
N LEU A 32 -0.61 -16.85 -10.74
CA LEU A 32 -1.97 -16.52 -11.19
C LEU A 32 -3.02 -16.65 -10.06
N THR A 33 -2.84 -17.60 -9.14
CA THR A 33 -3.85 -17.96 -8.13
C THR A 33 -3.59 -17.34 -6.77
N ALA A 34 -2.33 -17.12 -6.42
CA ALA A 34 -1.92 -16.46 -5.19
C ALA A 34 -1.64 -15.00 -5.54
N SER A 35 -2.64 -14.14 -5.40
CA SER A 35 -2.48 -12.69 -5.59
C SER A 35 -3.08 -11.90 -4.45
N TYR A 36 -2.55 -10.70 -4.26
CA TYR A 36 -3.11 -9.70 -3.35
C TYR A 36 -4.25 -8.89 -3.99
N HIS A 37 -4.78 -9.30 -5.14
CA HIS A 37 -5.85 -8.55 -5.83
C HIS A 37 -7.14 -8.48 -4.97
N THR A 38 -7.40 -9.47 -4.13
CA THR A 38 -8.54 -9.42 -3.20
C THR A 38 -8.46 -8.22 -2.26
N ILE A 39 -7.25 -7.81 -1.87
CA ILE A 39 -7.03 -6.61 -1.04
C ILE A 39 -7.44 -5.36 -1.81
N GLN A 40 -6.98 -5.23 -3.07
CA GLN A 40 -7.36 -4.12 -3.93
C GLN A 40 -8.89 -4.03 -4.07
N LYS A 41 -9.57 -5.17 -4.24
CA LYS A 41 -11.03 -5.24 -4.34
C LYS A 41 -11.74 -4.72 -3.07
N GLU A 42 -11.21 -4.97 -1.87
CA GLU A 42 -11.77 -4.41 -0.63
C GLU A 42 -11.64 -2.88 -0.61
N PHE A 43 -10.56 -2.31 -1.16
CA PHE A 43 -10.40 -0.86 -1.31
C PHE A 43 -11.25 -0.28 -2.45
N ASP A 44 -11.49 -1.04 -3.53
CA ASP A 44 -12.33 -0.63 -4.65
C ASP A 44 -13.84 -0.72 -4.33
N GLN A 45 -14.26 -1.62 -3.43
CA GLN A 45 -15.68 -1.76 -3.06
C GLN A 45 -16.20 -0.57 -2.23
N ASP A 46 -15.31 0.18 -1.59
CA ASP A 46 -15.64 1.46 -0.93
C ASP A 46 -16.03 2.57 -1.94
N ASP A 47 -15.80 2.39 -3.26
CA ASP A 47 -15.97 3.45 -4.25
C ASP A 47 -17.41 3.67 -4.74
N TYR A 48 -18.31 2.69 -4.63
CA TYR A 48 -19.53 2.68 -5.47
C TYR A 48 -20.84 3.06 -4.81
N ASP A 49 -21.15 2.65 -3.58
CA ASP A 49 -22.50 2.92 -3.03
C ASP A 49 -22.50 2.87 -1.50
N SER A 50 -22.49 4.02 -0.81
CA SER A 50 -23.26 4.18 0.44
C SER A 50 -22.99 5.50 1.17
N TYR A 51 -23.88 6.46 0.97
CA TYR A 51 -24.26 7.35 2.07
C TYR A 51 -25.18 6.64 3.08
N ARG A 52 -25.46 5.33 2.94
CA ARG A 52 -26.60 4.67 3.62
C ARG A 52 -26.43 3.24 4.13
N VAL A 53 -25.29 2.57 4.02
CA VAL A 53 -25.16 1.16 4.46
C VAL A 53 -24.08 1.03 5.54
N PRO A 54 -24.31 0.25 6.62
CA PRO A 54 -23.28 -0.05 7.60
C PRO A 54 -22.10 -0.71 6.89
N ARG A 55 -20.94 -0.08 6.97
CA ARG A 55 -19.66 -0.58 6.46
C ARG A 55 -19.46 -2.01 6.95
N SER A 56 -19.44 -2.99 6.04
CA SER A 56 -18.84 -4.27 6.38
C SER A 56 -17.36 -4.00 6.57
N GLU A 57 -16.85 -4.24 7.77
CA GLU A 57 -15.42 -4.08 8.02
C GLU A 57 -14.63 -4.89 7.00
N PRO A 58 -13.59 -4.30 6.39
CA PRO A 58 -12.84 -5.00 5.36
C PRO A 58 -12.25 -6.27 5.99
N ARG A 59 -12.48 -7.41 5.32
CA ARG A 59 -12.16 -8.72 5.91
C ARG A 59 -10.78 -9.17 5.45
N LEU A 60 -10.01 -9.72 6.38
CA LEU A 60 -8.79 -10.47 6.06
C LEU A 60 -9.16 -11.70 5.22
N CYS A 61 -9.03 -11.59 3.89
CA CYS A 61 -9.18 -12.71 2.99
C CYS A 61 -7.82 -13.38 2.78
N THR A 62 -7.56 -14.49 3.47
CA THR A 62 -6.44 -15.36 3.14
C THR A 62 -6.75 -16.05 1.80
N PRO A 63 -5.88 -15.93 0.77
CA PRO A 63 -6.09 -16.62 -0.49
C PRO A 63 -6.32 -18.11 -0.25
N ALA A 64 -7.41 -18.66 -0.79
CA ALA A 64 -7.83 -20.04 -0.52
C ALA A 64 -6.73 -21.06 -0.82
N ILE A 65 -5.85 -20.77 -1.78
CA ILE A 65 -4.72 -21.63 -2.14
C ILE A 65 -3.73 -21.85 -0.99
N LEU A 66 -3.59 -20.87 -0.07
CA LEU A 66 -2.73 -20.99 1.11
C LEU A 66 -3.29 -21.96 2.16
N LEU A 67 -4.57 -22.33 2.06
CA LEU A 67 -5.25 -23.16 3.06
C LEU A 67 -5.24 -24.66 2.69
N VAL A 68 -4.73 -25.03 1.51
CA VAL A 68 -4.88 -26.38 0.96
C VAL A 68 -3.93 -27.40 1.59
N ASN A 69 -2.64 -27.06 1.66
CA ASN A 69 -1.59 -28.00 2.10
C ASN A 69 -0.33 -27.24 2.53
N HIS A 70 0.43 -27.77 3.50
CA HIS A 70 1.63 -27.11 4.03
C HIS A 70 2.75 -26.93 2.98
N GLN A 71 2.88 -27.84 2.02
CA GLN A 71 3.81 -27.71 0.90
C GLN A 71 3.33 -26.65 -0.10
N ILE A 72 2.05 -26.69 -0.48
CA ILE A 72 1.42 -25.68 -1.36
C ILE A 72 1.55 -24.30 -0.72
N TYR A 73 1.30 -24.18 0.58
CA TYR A 73 1.48 -22.96 1.35
C TYR A 73 2.91 -22.42 1.23
N ALA A 74 3.93 -23.25 1.42
CA ALA A 74 5.32 -22.82 1.33
C ALA A 74 5.68 -22.30 -0.07
N GLU A 75 5.29 -23.03 -1.12
CA GLU A 75 5.55 -22.63 -2.52
C GLU A 75 4.77 -21.36 -2.92
N ALA A 76 3.47 -21.32 -2.62
CA ALA A 76 2.61 -20.19 -2.96
C ALA A 76 2.97 -18.93 -2.15
N LYS A 77 3.30 -19.08 -0.86
CA LYS A 77 3.80 -17.96 -0.03
C LYS A 77 5.10 -17.39 -0.58
N ALA A 78 6.05 -18.24 -1.00
CA ALA A 78 7.29 -17.77 -1.62
C ALA A 78 7.02 -17.01 -2.93
N CYS A 79 5.99 -17.41 -3.70
CA CYS A 79 5.56 -16.68 -4.88
C CYS A 79 4.96 -15.31 -4.51
N LEU A 80 4.01 -15.26 -3.57
CA LEU A 80 3.41 -14.01 -3.05
C LEU A 80 4.44 -13.03 -2.51
N VAL A 81 5.41 -13.53 -1.74
CA VAL A 81 6.50 -12.71 -1.20
C VAL A 81 7.30 -12.08 -2.33
N ARG A 82 7.62 -12.83 -3.39
CA ARG A 82 8.38 -12.32 -4.56
C ARG A 82 7.58 -11.32 -5.38
N GLN A 83 6.29 -11.56 -5.58
CA GLN A 83 5.41 -10.67 -6.36
C GLN A 83 5.22 -9.31 -5.69
N GLY A 84 5.14 -9.29 -4.36
CA GLY A 84 4.85 -8.07 -3.61
C GLY A 84 3.39 -7.67 -3.69
N VAL A 85 3.05 -6.55 -3.05
CA VAL A 85 1.71 -5.97 -3.05
C VAL A 85 1.77 -4.71 -3.90
N SER A 86 0.83 -4.57 -4.84
CA SER A 86 0.62 -3.31 -5.55
C SER A 86 -0.80 -2.84 -5.30
N MET A 87 -0.95 -1.59 -4.89
CA MET A 87 -2.22 -0.93 -4.67
C MET A 87 -2.37 0.23 -5.64
N THR A 88 -3.55 0.38 -6.24
CA THR A 88 -3.88 1.45 -7.19
C THR A 88 -5.13 2.18 -6.71
N GLY A 89 -5.30 3.47 -7.02
CA GLY A 89 -6.65 4.08 -6.95
C GLY A 89 -7.25 4.22 -5.54
N LEU A 90 -6.46 4.57 -4.52
CA LEU A 90 -6.92 4.86 -3.14
C LEU A 90 -7.81 6.12 -3.01
N SER A 91 -8.43 6.55 -4.11
CA SER A 91 -9.01 7.88 -4.30
C SER A 91 -10.15 8.22 -3.35
N ARG A 92 -10.75 7.24 -2.63
CA ARG A 92 -11.92 7.51 -1.79
C ARG A 92 -12.00 6.73 -0.49
N LEU A 93 -10.87 6.34 0.11
CA LEU A 93 -10.90 6.02 1.55
C LEU A 93 -11.50 7.23 2.27
N GLN A 94 -12.77 7.15 2.66
CA GLN A 94 -13.46 8.18 3.42
C GLN A 94 -12.91 8.14 4.84
N LEU A 95 -11.69 8.64 4.96
CA LEU A 95 -11.04 8.97 6.21
C LEU A 95 -11.80 10.17 6.77
N PHE A 96 -12.93 9.91 7.40
CA PHE A 96 -13.57 10.91 8.22
C PHE A 96 -12.58 11.28 9.33
N LEU A 97 -12.47 12.59 9.58
CA LEU A 97 -11.67 13.16 10.67
C LEU A 97 -12.17 12.76 12.07
N LYS A 98 -13.08 11.77 12.18
CA LYS A 98 -13.25 11.02 13.42
C LYS A 98 -12.00 10.15 13.61
N GLU A 99 -10.96 10.85 14.03
CA GLU A 99 -9.81 10.45 14.82
C GLU A 99 -9.21 9.07 14.46
N PHE A 100 -8.05 9.14 13.80
CA PHE A 100 -6.93 8.22 14.03
C PHE A 100 -7.07 6.73 13.67
N GLN A 101 -8.22 6.24 13.17
CA GLN A 101 -8.35 4.82 12.74
C GLN A 101 -7.71 4.50 11.37
N ILE A 102 -6.99 5.43 10.75
CA ILE A 102 -6.14 5.15 9.57
C ILE A 102 -5.11 4.06 9.89
N ARG A 103 -4.66 4.02 11.16
CA ARG A 103 -3.80 2.94 11.65
C ARG A 103 -4.40 1.60 11.31
N GLU A 104 -5.71 1.41 11.39
CA GLU A 104 -6.28 0.09 11.29
C GLU A 104 -6.65 -0.31 9.86
N SER A 105 -6.93 0.60 8.92
CA SER A 105 -7.47 0.20 7.61
C SER A 105 -6.49 -0.63 6.76
N LEU A 106 -5.20 -0.27 6.72
CA LEU A 106 -4.20 -1.08 6.01
C LEU A 106 -3.95 -2.41 6.73
N TRP A 107 -3.79 -2.39 8.06
CA TRP A 107 -3.49 -3.58 8.85
C TRP A 107 -4.70 -4.54 9.00
N ARG A 108 -5.93 -4.02 8.87
CA ARG A 108 -7.17 -4.80 8.80
C ARG A 108 -7.22 -5.66 7.54
N VAL A 109 -6.51 -5.25 6.48
CA VAL A 109 -6.52 -5.92 5.19
C VAL A 109 -5.25 -6.73 4.96
N ILE A 110 -4.11 -6.28 5.50
CA ILE A 110 -2.82 -6.98 5.40
C ILE A 110 -2.15 -6.99 6.76
N THR A 111 -1.86 -8.18 7.29
CA THR A 111 -1.19 -8.28 8.58
C THR A 111 0.22 -7.65 8.54
N PRO A 112 0.69 -7.02 9.63
CA PRO A 112 2.06 -6.51 9.75
C PRO A 112 3.13 -7.57 9.47
N ALA A 113 2.88 -8.83 9.83
CA ALA A 113 3.79 -9.93 9.53
C ALA A 113 3.88 -10.21 8.03
N THR A 114 2.76 -10.16 7.31
CA THR A 114 2.76 -10.30 5.85
C THR A 114 3.50 -9.14 5.19
N LEU A 115 3.21 -7.90 5.59
CA LEU A 115 3.86 -6.70 5.03
C LEU A 115 5.37 -6.64 5.26
N ARG A 116 5.88 -7.13 6.40
CA ARG A 116 7.34 -7.22 6.60
C ARG A 116 8.04 -8.20 5.66
N ASN A 117 7.33 -9.23 5.22
CA ASN A 117 7.91 -10.36 4.50
C ASN A 117 7.83 -10.22 2.98
N ILE A 118 7.04 -9.29 2.44
CA ILE A 118 6.98 -9.09 0.98
C ILE A 118 8.22 -8.35 0.48
N SER A 119 8.65 -8.66 -0.74
CA SER A 119 9.83 -8.05 -1.38
C SER A 119 9.58 -6.59 -1.77
N ARG A 120 8.34 -6.27 -2.15
CA ARG A 120 7.96 -4.99 -2.73
C ARG A 120 6.56 -4.61 -2.28
N PHE A 121 6.39 -3.36 -1.85
CA PHE A 121 5.09 -2.74 -1.69
C PHE A 121 5.04 -1.52 -2.60
N SER A 122 4.11 -1.49 -3.55
CA SER A 122 3.91 -0.37 -4.45
C SER A 122 2.54 0.24 -4.27
N VAL A 123 2.48 1.56 -4.23
CA VAL A 123 1.22 2.30 -4.24
C VAL A 123 1.26 3.27 -5.41
N ASP A 124 0.30 3.13 -6.31
CA ASP A 124 0.15 3.99 -7.48
C ASP A 124 -1.01 4.97 -7.29
N LEU A 125 -0.68 6.24 -7.40
CA LEU A 125 -1.57 7.38 -7.49
C LEU A 125 -1.99 7.53 -8.95
N PRO A 126 -3.24 7.22 -9.32
CA PRO A 126 -3.80 7.95 -10.44
C PRO A 126 -3.84 9.42 -10.02
N GLY A 127 -3.09 10.27 -10.74
CA GLY A 127 -3.21 11.71 -10.61
C GLY A 127 -4.68 12.15 -10.71
N CYS A 128 -5.05 13.24 -10.05
CA CYS A 128 -6.43 13.73 -9.90
C CYS A 128 -7.16 14.08 -11.24
N GLY A 129 -6.59 13.75 -12.40
CA GLY A 129 -7.14 14.05 -13.73
C GLY A 129 -8.54 13.48 -13.99
N ASP A 130 -8.84 12.29 -13.46
CA ASP A 130 -10.16 11.67 -13.67
C ASP A 130 -11.28 12.25 -12.80
N CYS A 131 -10.92 12.91 -11.69
CA CYS A 131 -11.89 13.54 -10.80
C CYS A 131 -12.58 14.74 -11.48
N GLN A 132 -11.84 15.49 -12.32
CA GLN A 132 -12.41 16.57 -13.12
C GLN A 132 -13.19 16.05 -14.34
N SER A 133 -12.67 15.04 -15.04
CA SER A 133 -13.32 14.46 -16.23
C SER A 133 -14.69 13.83 -15.90
N ARG A 134 -14.85 13.21 -14.72
CA ARG A 134 -16.15 12.68 -14.25
C ARG A 134 -17.10 13.78 -13.71
N ARG A 135 -16.56 14.91 -13.25
CA ARG A 135 -17.33 16.09 -12.80
C ARG A 135 -18.16 16.68 -13.94
N ASN A 136 -17.60 16.69 -15.15
CA ASN A 136 -18.28 17.22 -16.35
C ASN A 136 -19.38 16.31 -16.89
N LYS A 137 -19.37 15.01 -16.57
CA LYS A 137 -20.38 14.05 -17.07
C LYS A 137 -21.63 13.95 -16.20
N ASN A 138 -21.55 14.30 -14.91
CA ASN A 138 -22.64 14.16 -13.93
C ASN A 138 -23.13 15.52 -13.40
N ALA A 139 -23.45 16.46 -14.30
CA ALA A 139 -23.82 17.84 -13.99
C ALA A 139 -25.14 18.05 -13.21
N GLY A 140 -25.76 17.00 -12.67
CA GLY A 140 -27.08 17.05 -12.01
C GLY A 140 -27.08 17.07 -10.47
N TYR A 141 -25.92 16.90 -9.81
CA TYR A 141 -25.85 16.88 -8.35
C TYR A 141 -25.07 18.09 -7.81
N PRO A 142 -25.59 18.81 -6.81
CA PRO A 142 -24.92 19.96 -6.23
C PRO A 142 -23.58 19.53 -5.62
N SER A 143 -22.56 20.31 -5.95
CA SER A 143 -21.16 20.13 -5.65
C SER A 143 -20.87 20.08 -4.14
N SER A 144 -21.03 18.94 -3.49
CA SER A 144 -20.29 18.68 -2.27
C SER A 144 -18.85 18.36 -2.67
N ASN A 145 -17.90 19.21 -2.27
CA ASN A 145 -16.45 19.06 -2.40
C ASN A 145 -15.98 17.59 -2.28
N LEU A 146 -15.99 16.86 -3.41
CA LEU A 146 -15.46 15.52 -3.52
C LEU A 146 -13.95 15.65 -3.38
N ARG A 147 -13.52 15.53 -2.13
CA ARG A 147 -12.13 15.60 -1.70
C ARG A 147 -11.35 14.62 -2.56
N CYS A 148 -10.49 15.18 -3.40
CA CYS A 148 -9.51 14.45 -4.18
C CYS A 148 -8.71 13.49 -3.28
N GLY A 149 -8.25 12.38 -3.85
CA GLY A 149 -7.54 11.31 -3.13
C GLY A 149 -6.33 11.78 -2.31
N HIS A 150 -5.83 13.00 -2.53
CA HIS A 150 -4.72 13.62 -1.78
C HIS A 150 -4.87 13.51 -0.25
N LYS A 151 -6.08 13.63 0.30
CA LYS A 151 -6.30 13.43 1.73
C LYS A 151 -5.93 12.01 2.17
N SER A 152 -6.47 11.01 1.48
CA SER A 152 -6.22 9.59 1.76
C SER A 152 -4.76 9.23 1.62
N TRP A 153 -4.07 9.92 0.70
CA TRP A 153 -2.65 9.77 0.44
C TRP A 153 -1.74 10.24 1.55
N PHE A 154 -1.92 11.47 2.00
CA PHE A 154 -1.14 12.02 3.10
C PHE A 154 -1.20 11.09 4.32
N PHE A 155 -2.42 10.61 4.63
CA PHE A 155 -2.65 9.73 5.76
C PHE A 155 -2.11 8.31 5.56
N LEU A 156 -2.14 7.77 4.34
CA LEU A 156 -1.50 6.50 4.04
C LEU A 156 0.02 6.58 4.26
N ILE A 157 0.67 7.60 3.71
CA ILE A 157 2.12 7.78 3.86
C ILE A 157 2.46 7.94 5.34
N LEU A 158 1.70 8.77 6.07
CA LEU A 158 1.87 8.92 7.52
C LEU A 158 1.67 7.60 8.28
N ALA A 159 0.74 6.74 7.83
CA ALA A 159 0.52 5.43 8.42
C ALA A 159 1.68 4.45 8.14
N LEU A 160 2.26 4.49 6.94
CA LEU A 160 3.48 3.74 6.62
C LEU A 160 4.65 4.21 7.47
N CYS A 161 4.82 5.53 7.60
CA CYS A 161 5.82 6.17 8.46
C CYS A 161 5.74 5.69 9.91
N ARG A 162 4.56 5.83 10.53
CA ARG A 162 4.28 5.43 11.92
C ARG A 162 4.46 3.95 12.22
N ASN A 163 4.54 3.12 11.18
CA ASN A 163 4.66 1.67 11.28
C ASN A 163 5.86 1.19 10.47
N SER A 164 6.92 2.00 10.40
CA SER A 164 8.12 1.71 9.61
C SER A 164 8.70 0.32 9.92
N GLU A 165 8.61 -0.14 11.17
CA GLU A 165 9.07 -1.48 11.56
C GLU A 165 8.30 -2.63 10.87
N ASN A 166 7.06 -2.38 10.46
CA ASN A 166 6.11 -3.37 9.94
C ASN A 166 5.96 -3.33 8.40
N VAL A 167 6.69 -2.46 7.71
CA VAL A 167 6.68 -2.36 6.25
C VAL A 167 7.86 -3.14 5.63
N PRO A 168 7.83 -3.42 4.32
CA PRO A 168 9.00 -3.98 3.63
C PRO A 168 10.24 -3.10 3.75
N ALA A 169 11.39 -3.65 3.36
CA ALA A 169 12.63 -2.88 3.27
C ALA A 169 12.53 -1.74 2.25
N GLN A 170 11.75 -1.92 1.19
CA GLN A 170 11.58 -0.98 0.09
C GLN A 170 10.11 -0.79 -0.24
N ILE A 171 9.68 0.46 -0.28
CA ILE A 171 8.34 0.90 -0.66
C ILE A 171 8.47 1.76 -1.92
N MET A 172 7.67 1.46 -2.93
CA MET A 172 7.56 2.29 -4.12
C MET A 172 6.28 3.11 -4.06
N ILE A 173 6.40 4.43 -4.17
CA ILE A 173 5.27 5.35 -4.27
C ILE A 173 5.31 5.96 -5.67
N SER A 174 4.23 5.85 -6.43
CA SER A 174 4.13 6.45 -7.76
C SER A 174 3.04 7.50 -7.75
N ASN A 175 3.31 8.71 -8.29
CA ASN A 175 2.30 9.75 -8.50
C ASN A 175 1.63 9.70 -9.89
N GLY A 176 1.88 8.64 -10.66
CA GLY A 176 1.52 8.49 -12.07
C GLY A 176 2.52 9.16 -13.03
N ALA A 177 3.19 10.24 -12.62
CA ALA A 177 4.24 10.91 -13.40
C ALA A 177 5.65 10.53 -12.93
N MET A 178 5.84 10.36 -11.62
CA MET A 178 7.10 10.07 -10.96
C MET A 178 6.97 8.87 -10.05
N LYS A 179 8.07 8.15 -9.88
CA LYS A 179 8.19 7.00 -8.99
C LYS A 179 9.28 7.28 -7.97
N TYR A 180 8.91 7.15 -6.72
CA TYR A 180 9.76 7.30 -5.55
C TYR A 180 9.96 5.93 -4.92
N THR A 181 11.18 5.65 -4.51
CA THR A 181 11.62 4.47 -3.79
C THR A 181 12.07 4.87 -2.39
N LEU A 182 11.21 4.61 -1.41
CA LEU A 182 11.52 4.81 0.00
C LEU A 182 12.06 3.54 0.63
N ARG A 183 13.20 3.64 1.31
CA ARG A 183 13.68 2.61 2.20
C ARG A 183 13.04 2.73 3.57
N ARG A 184 13.03 1.63 4.33
CA ARG A 184 12.45 1.60 5.68
C ARG A 184 13.06 2.67 6.59
N GLU A 185 14.37 2.86 6.52
CA GLU A 185 15.11 3.87 7.28
C GLU A 185 14.65 5.32 6.98
N HIS A 186 14.17 5.57 5.76
CA HIS A 186 13.68 6.90 5.35
C HIS A 186 12.33 7.22 5.98
N LEU A 187 11.54 6.21 6.32
CA LEU A 187 10.17 6.38 6.83
C LEU A 187 10.13 7.09 8.19
N THR A 188 11.10 6.83 9.07
CA THR A 188 11.21 7.50 10.37
C THR A 188 11.56 8.98 10.21
N ARG A 189 12.48 9.31 9.29
CA ARG A 189 12.80 10.72 8.95
C ARG A 189 11.58 11.42 8.35
N LEU A 190 10.90 10.73 7.44
CA LEU A 190 9.71 11.22 6.77
C LEU A 190 8.54 11.44 7.74
N GLU A 191 8.42 10.63 8.80
CA GLU A 191 7.37 10.81 9.81
C GLU A 191 7.43 12.19 10.47
N HIS A 192 8.61 12.55 10.98
CA HIS A 192 8.81 13.83 11.66
C HIS A 192 8.52 15.00 10.71
N ARG A 193 8.91 14.88 9.44
CA ARG A 193 8.69 15.89 8.41
C ARG A 193 7.22 15.99 8.01
N ALA A 194 6.54 14.86 7.80
CA ALA A 194 5.12 14.82 7.53
C ALA A 194 4.32 15.48 8.67
N PHE A 195 4.71 15.24 9.93
CA PHE A 195 4.07 15.89 11.07
C PHE A 195 4.30 17.39 11.09
N ALA A 196 5.53 17.86 10.83
CA ALA A 196 5.85 19.27 10.73
C ALA A 196 5.04 19.97 9.62
N ILE A 197 5.02 19.38 8.41
CA ILE A 197 4.23 19.87 7.26
C ILE A 197 2.75 19.96 7.64
N MET A 198 2.20 18.96 8.32
CA MET A 198 0.81 18.96 8.78
C MET A 198 0.55 20.10 9.78
N MET A 199 1.44 20.29 10.76
CA MET A 199 1.26 21.31 11.80
C MET A 199 1.37 22.73 11.23
N ASP A 200 2.34 22.98 10.35
CA ASP A 200 2.52 24.27 9.66
C ASP A 200 1.28 24.65 8.83
N HIS A 201 0.70 23.65 8.16
CA HIS A 201 -0.54 23.82 7.41
C HIS A 201 -1.76 24.07 8.30
N ILE A 202 -1.82 23.43 9.48
CA ILE A 202 -2.87 23.68 10.49
C ILE A 202 -2.77 25.11 11.02
N GLU A 203 -1.55 25.55 11.35
CA GLU A 203 -1.29 26.90 11.85
C GLU A 203 -1.65 27.96 10.80
N THR A 204 -1.22 27.77 9.54
CA THR A 204 -1.55 28.65 8.42
C THR A 204 -3.06 28.71 8.18
N ALA A 205 -3.77 27.58 8.27
CA ALA A 205 -5.23 27.56 8.13
C ALA A 205 -5.92 28.35 9.26
N TYR A 206 -5.41 28.24 10.49
CA TYR A 206 -5.94 28.96 11.65
C TYR A 206 -5.74 30.47 11.51
N GLN A 207 -4.53 30.91 11.13
CA GLN A 207 -4.20 32.32 10.93
C GLN A 207 -5.06 32.98 9.84
N ASN A 208 -5.43 32.24 8.80
CA ASN A 208 -6.23 32.74 7.70
C ASN A 208 -7.75 32.75 7.96
N HIS A 209 -8.21 32.36 9.16
CA HIS A 209 -9.64 32.14 9.48
C HIS A 209 -10.37 31.20 8.51
N ALA A 210 -9.63 30.45 7.69
CA ALA A 210 -10.15 29.41 6.85
C ALA A 210 -10.43 28.22 7.77
N GLY A 211 -11.63 28.15 8.36
CA GLY A 211 -11.96 27.09 9.30
C GLY A 211 -11.54 25.70 8.81
N LEU A 212 -11.30 24.75 9.73
CA LEU A 212 -10.74 23.39 9.54
C LEU A 212 -11.35 22.53 8.40
N ARG A 213 -12.38 23.01 7.71
CA ARG A 213 -13.07 22.35 6.61
C ARG A 213 -12.37 22.49 5.25
N LEU A 214 -11.41 23.40 5.08
CA LEU A 214 -10.78 23.72 3.78
C LEU A 214 -9.27 23.45 3.73
N TYR A 215 -8.79 22.35 4.32
CA TYR A 215 -7.40 21.95 4.12
C TYR A 215 -7.13 21.65 2.63
N ASN A 216 -6.20 22.40 2.04
CA ASN A 216 -5.62 22.06 0.75
C ASN A 216 -4.67 20.86 0.90
N TYR A 217 -5.23 19.65 0.90
CA TYR A 217 -4.44 18.42 0.97
C TYR A 217 -3.52 18.21 -0.25
N SER A 218 -3.76 18.90 -1.37
CA SER A 218 -2.84 18.86 -2.52
C SER A 218 -1.48 19.41 -2.12
N ALA A 219 -1.46 20.60 -1.51
CA ALA A 219 -0.24 21.24 -1.04
C ALA A 219 0.52 20.38 0.00
N LEU A 220 -0.21 19.73 0.93
CA LEU A 220 0.38 18.79 1.89
C LEU A 220 1.05 17.59 1.21
N VAL A 221 0.39 17.00 0.21
CA VAL A 221 0.94 15.86 -0.53
C VAL A 221 2.13 16.29 -1.37
N GLU A 222 2.04 17.42 -2.07
CA GLU A 222 3.14 17.96 -2.88
C GLU A 222 4.38 18.24 -2.01
N ALA A 223 4.21 18.91 -0.87
CA ALA A 223 5.30 19.15 0.09
C ALA A 223 5.92 17.83 0.59
N LEU A 224 5.09 16.82 0.85
CA LEU A 224 5.56 15.51 1.29
C LEU A 224 6.32 14.76 0.18
N LEU A 225 5.86 14.83 -1.07
CA LEU A 225 6.56 14.24 -2.22
C LEU A 225 7.90 14.93 -2.49
N LEU A 226 7.98 16.24 -2.34
CA LEU A 226 9.25 16.98 -2.42
C LEU A 226 10.23 16.56 -1.32
N GLU A 227 9.75 16.32 -0.11
CA GLU A 227 10.60 15.81 0.98
C GLU A 227 11.10 14.39 0.68
N ILE A 228 10.23 13.53 0.11
CA ILE A 228 10.63 12.20 -0.34
C ILE A 228 11.73 12.30 -1.40
N GLN A 229 11.56 13.17 -2.39
CA GLN A 229 12.57 13.41 -3.42
C GLN A 229 13.88 13.89 -2.83
N ARG A 230 13.85 14.84 -1.88
CA ARG A 230 15.06 15.35 -1.23
C ARG A 230 15.82 14.24 -0.49
N ILE A 231 15.11 13.34 0.19
CA ILE A 231 15.72 12.20 0.88
C ILE A 231 16.41 11.25 -0.10
N GLU A 232 15.82 11.01 -1.28
CA GLU A 232 16.44 10.20 -2.33
C GLU A 232 17.70 10.85 -2.92
N GLU A 233 17.67 12.16 -3.17
CA GLU A 233 18.81 12.92 -3.69
C GLU A 233 19.97 12.96 -2.68
N GLU A 234 19.68 13.15 -1.39
CA GLU A 234 20.67 13.08 -0.30
C GLU A 234 21.40 11.72 -0.30
N GLU A 235 20.66 10.62 -0.44
CA GLU A 235 21.25 9.27 -0.43
C GLU A 235 22.13 9.02 -1.67
N ASN A 236 21.67 9.43 -2.85
CA ASN A 236 22.45 9.26 -4.08
C ASN A 236 23.79 10.02 -4.01
N THR A 237 23.78 11.23 -3.43
CA THR A 237 24.99 12.05 -3.26
C THR A 237 25.99 11.39 -2.28
N GLU A 238 25.50 10.77 -1.20
CA GLU A 238 26.36 10.05 -0.25
C GLU A 238 27.01 8.79 -0.85
N LEU A 239 26.36 8.16 -1.84
CA LEU A 239 26.91 6.99 -2.52
C LEU A 239 28.03 7.38 -3.48
N GLU A 240 27.83 8.43 -4.28
CA GLU A 240 28.85 8.94 -5.21
C GLU A 240 30.13 9.35 -4.47
N GLY A 241 30.01 10.08 -3.36
CA GLY A 241 31.18 10.49 -2.56
C GLY A 241 31.96 9.34 -1.91
N LYS A 242 31.33 8.17 -1.69
CA LYS A 242 32.00 6.96 -1.16
C LYS A 242 32.71 6.16 -2.24
N GLU A 243 32.28 6.28 -3.50
CA GLU A 243 32.96 5.63 -4.63
C GLU A 243 34.23 6.39 -5.00
N ASP A 244 34.18 7.73 -5.00
CA ASP A 244 35.36 8.57 -5.26
C ASP A 244 36.44 8.44 -4.18
N ALA A 245 36.07 8.19 -2.93
CA ALA A 245 37.03 7.98 -1.83
C ALA A 245 37.74 6.62 -1.85
N LYS A 246 37.35 5.70 -2.75
CA LYS A 246 38.01 4.38 -2.92
C LYS A 246 39.07 4.35 -4.02
N TYR A 247 39.20 5.42 -4.80
CA TYR A 247 40.21 5.59 -5.84
C TYR A 247 41.31 6.56 -5.40
#